data_AF-A0A644TY62-F1
#
_entry.id   AF-A0A644TY62-F1
#
_cell.length_a   1.000
_cell.length_b   1.000
_cell.length_c   1.000
_cell.angle_alpha   90.00
_cell.angle_beta   90.00
_cell.angle_gamma   90.00
#
_symmetry.space_group_name_H-M   'P 1'
#
loop_
_entity.id
_entity.type
_entity.pdbx_description
1 polymer ?
#
loop_
_entity_poly.entity_id
_entity_poly.type
_entity_poly.pdbx_seq_one_letter_code
_entity_poly.pdbx_strand_id
1 'polypeptide(L)'
;MKMYFPDWDETICLTLPVIKGAMKDLGIEKSVLSLAKVEKTPGYAWCKKFQDMVETGQGNCGIRCEKYSPRNGKNGRCRYSGHFYEQTEVKRVIKLKP
;
A
#
# COMPACT_ATOMS: atom_id res chain seq x y z
N MET A 1 -7.70 1.22 -7.71
CA MET A 1 -6.37 1.79 -8.03
C MET A 1 -5.38 0.64 -8.10
N LYS A 2 -4.52 0.59 -9.12
CA LYS A 2 -3.49 -0.46 -9.25
C LYS A 2 -2.25 -0.09 -8.45
N MET A 3 -1.64 -1.06 -7.80
CA MET A 3 -0.40 -0.95 -7.04
C MET A 3 0.67 -1.80 -7.72
N TYR A 4 1.93 -1.46 -7.49
CA TYR A 4 3.07 -2.09 -8.16
C TYR A 4 4.27 -2.21 -7.22
N PHE A 5 5.04 -3.28 -7.41
CA PHE A 5 6.35 -3.49 -6.81
C PHE A 5 7.41 -3.19 -7.87
N PRO A 6 8.26 -2.16 -7.68
CA PRO A 6 9.38 -1.93 -8.56
C PRO A 6 10.51 -2.94 -8.32
N ASP A 7 11.29 -3.21 -9.37
CA ASP A 7 12.45 -4.11 -9.36
C ASP A 7 13.67 -3.58 -8.60
N TRP A 8 13.69 -2.30 -8.26
CA TRP A 8 14.79 -1.67 -7.52
C TRP A 8 14.57 -1.64 -6.01
N ASP A 9 13.36 -1.93 -5.53
CA ASP A 9 13.06 -2.05 -4.10
C ASP A 9 11.81 -2.94 -3.91
N GLU A 10 12.04 -4.17 -3.47
CA GLU A 10 10.99 -5.17 -3.26
C GLU A 10 10.17 -4.91 -1.98
N THR A 11 10.60 -3.98 -1.13
CA THR A 11 9.91 -3.65 0.13
C THR A 11 8.79 -2.63 -0.07
N ILE A 12 8.73 -1.97 -1.22
CA ILE A 12 7.75 -0.93 -1.52
C ILE A 12 6.65 -1.42 -2.46
N CYS A 13 5.41 -1.07 -2.10
CA CYS A 13 4.22 -1.31 -2.92
C CYS A 13 3.49 0.03 -3.13
N LEU A 14 3.62 0.61 -4.32
CA LEU A 14 3.23 2.00 -4.57
C LEU A 14 2.38 2.14 -5.84
N THR A 15 1.74 3.29 -5.98
CA THR A 15 1.01 3.65 -7.20
C THR A 15 1.98 4.10 -8.29
N LEU A 16 1.59 3.95 -9.56
CA LEU A 16 2.43 4.38 -10.69
C LEU A 16 2.87 5.86 -10.63
N PRO A 17 2.04 6.83 -10.23
CA PRO A 17 2.49 8.23 -10.07
C PRO A 17 3.59 8.39 -9.02
N VAL A 18 3.46 7.72 -7.87
CA VAL A 18 4.48 7.79 -6.79
C VAL A 18 5.78 7.13 -7.25
N ILE A 19 5.70 5.98 -7.94
CA ILE A 19 6.86 5.31 -8.51
C ILE A 19 7.58 6.21 -9.51
N LYS A 20 6.85 6.91 -10.39
CA LYS A 20 7.46 7.86 -11.33
C LYS A 20 8.15 9.03 -10.63
N GLY A 21 7.57 9.53 -9.53
CA GLY A 21 8.21 10.53 -8.68
C GLY A 21 9.52 10.02 -8.10
N ALA A 22 9.49 8.85 -7.46
CA ALA A 22 10.69 8.20 -6.91
C ALA A 22 11.74 7.92 -8.00
N MET A 23 11.33 7.44 -9.17
CA MET A 23 12.25 7.24 -10.30
C MET A 23 12.94 8.54 -10.72
N LYS A 24 12.22 9.68 -10.70
CA LYS A 24 12.80 10.98 -11.04
C LYS A 24 13.82 11.42 -9.98
N ASP A 25 13.45 11.30 -8.71
CA ASP A 25 14.28 11.73 -7.58
C ASP A 25 15.54 10.85 -7.44
N LEU A 26 15.45 9.57 -7.81
CA LEU A 26 16.54 8.59 -7.78
C LEU A 26 17.33 8.48 -9.09
N GLY A 27 16.94 9.20 -10.15
CA GLY A 27 17.61 9.11 -11.46
C GLY A 27 17.42 7.76 -12.19
N ILE A 28 16.34 7.04 -11.92
CA ILE A 28 16.02 5.74 -12.53
C ILE A 28 15.28 5.96 -13.85
N GLU A 29 15.94 5.74 -14.98
CA GLU A 29 15.33 5.97 -16.30
C GLU A 29 14.32 4.87 -16.70
N LYS A 30 14.55 3.65 -16.24
CA LYS A 30 13.77 2.45 -16.61
C LYS A 30 13.63 1.53 -15.39
N SER A 31 12.43 0.97 -15.22
CA SER A 31 12.15 -0.02 -14.17
C SER A 31 11.16 -1.06 -14.66
N VAL A 32 11.32 -2.30 -14.18
CA VAL A 32 10.32 -3.36 -14.31
C VAL A 32 9.43 -3.32 -13.09
N LEU A 33 8.13 -3.13 -13.32
CA LEU A 33 7.12 -3.16 -12.29
C LEU A 33 6.39 -4.50 -12.30
N SER A 34 6.25 -5.11 -11.14
CA SER A 34 5.35 -6.25 -10.97
C SER A 34 4.01 -5.77 -10.43
N LEU A 35 2.91 -6.20 -11.04
CA LEU A 35 1.57 -5.85 -10.59
C LEU A 35 1.30 -6.46 -9.22
N ALA A 36 0.74 -5.68 -8.30
CA ALA A 36 0.32 -6.18 -7.00
C ALA A 36 -1.11 -6.73 -7.06
N LYS A 37 -1.37 -7.84 -6.36
CA LYS A 37 -2.73 -8.29 -6.02
C LYS A 37 -2.98 -8.10 -4.53
N VAL A 38 -4.25 -7.87 -4.19
CA VAL A 38 -4.66 -7.73 -2.79
C VAL A 38 -4.58 -9.09 -2.13
N GLU A 39 -3.82 -9.17 -1.05
CA GLU A 39 -3.80 -10.34 -0.18
C GLU A 39 -4.86 -10.17 0.91
N LYS A 40 -5.70 -11.20 1.07
CA LYS A 40 -6.68 -11.23 2.16
C LYS A 40 -6.06 -11.96 3.34
N THR A 41 -5.75 -11.20 4.38
CA THR A 41 -5.28 -11.74 5.66
C THR A 41 -6.41 -11.55 6.69
N PRO A 42 -7.27 -12.57 6.92
CA PRO A 42 -8.37 -12.44 7.86
C PRO A 42 -7.87 -12.05 9.24
N GLY A 43 -8.57 -11.12 9.90
CA GLY A 43 -8.17 -10.66 11.22
C GLY A 43 -7.09 -9.59 11.24
N TYR A 44 -6.47 -9.24 10.10
CA TYR A 44 -5.44 -8.19 10.04
C TYR A 44 -5.73 -7.15 8.96
N ALA A 45 -5.19 -5.95 9.16
CA ALA A 45 -5.17 -4.90 8.14
C ALA A 45 -3.91 -4.04 8.26
N TRP A 46 -3.49 -3.46 7.14
CA TRP A 46 -2.46 -2.42 7.13
C TRP A 46 -3.04 -1.09 7.62
N CYS A 47 -2.42 -0.47 8.63
CA CYS A 47 -2.79 0.86 9.11
C CYS A 47 -1.96 1.94 8.38
N LYS A 48 -2.59 2.62 7.41
CA LYS A 48 -1.94 3.70 6.64
C LYS A 48 -1.48 4.90 7.50
N LYS A 49 -1.95 5.03 8.74
CA LYS A 49 -1.61 6.15 9.63
C LYS A 49 -0.33 5.90 10.42
N PHE A 50 -0.15 4.68 10.93
CA PHE A 50 1.03 4.28 11.68
C PHE A 50 2.03 3.49 10.84
N GLN A 51 1.66 3.15 9.60
CA GLN A 51 2.47 2.31 8.69
C GLN A 51 2.83 0.97 9.32
N ASP A 52 1.84 0.31 9.92
CA ASP A 52 2.03 -0.94 10.63
C ASP A 52 0.84 -1.90 10.43
N MET A 53 1.08 -3.19 10.63
CA MET A 53 0.05 -4.22 10.68
C MET A 53 -0.73 -4.13 11.99
N VAL A 54 -2.05 -4.18 11.90
CA VAL A 54 -2.93 -4.18 13.08
C VAL A 54 -3.96 -5.29 12.99
N GLU A 55 -4.28 -5.88 14.13
CA GLU A 55 -5.42 -6.78 14.26
C GLU A 55 -6.74 -6.01 14.10
N THR A 56 -7.68 -6.64 13.39
CA THR A 56 -9.03 -6.15 13.16
C THR A 56 -10.03 -6.95 14.01
N GLY A 57 -10.97 -6.26 14.65
CA GLY A 57 -12.08 -6.89 15.38
C GLY A 57 -11.90 -7.00 16.89
N GLN A 58 -10.70 -7.35 17.37
CA GLN A 58 -10.41 -7.47 18.82
C GLN A 58 -9.16 -6.69 19.29
N GLY A 59 -8.42 -6.08 18.36
CA GLY A 59 -7.17 -5.38 18.64
C GLY A 59 -7.29 -3.87 18.93
N ASN A 60 -6.14 -3.21 19.01
CA ASN A 60 -5.99 -1.78 19.29
C ASN A 60 -6.66 -0.85 18.25
N CYS A 61 -6.95 -1.33 17.04
CA CYS A 61 -7.59 -0.53 15.99
C CYS A 61 -9.11 -0.42 16.24
N GLY A 62 -9.58 0.77 16.64
CA GLY A 62 -10.98 0.99 17.00
C GLY A 62 -11.11 2.14 18.01
N ILE A 63 -12.11 2.09 18.88
CA ILE A 63 -12.38 3.17 19.86
C ILE A 63 -11.20 3.49 20.79
N ARG A 64 -10.31 2.51 21.04
CA ARG A 64 -9.10 2.70 21.87
C ARG A 64 -7.93 3.32 21.12
N CYS A 65 -7.99 3.45 19.80
CA CYS A 65 -6.94 4.08 19.02
C CYS A 65 -7.15 5.60 18.99
N GLU A 66 -6.14 6.34 19.44
CA GLU A 66 -6.11 7.82 19.44
C GLU A 66 -6.27 8.46 18.05
N LYS A 67 -5.95 7.74 16.97
CA LYS A 67 -6.12 8.20 15.58
C LYS A 67 -7.30 7.52 14.88
N TYR A 68 -8.17 6.83 15.62
CA TYR A 68 -9.31 6.17 15.02
C TYR A 68 -10.21 7.20 14.33
N SER A 69 -10.53 6.93 13.07
CA SER A 69 -11.36 7.81 12.26
C SER A 69 -12.24 6.96 11.33
N PRO A 70 -13.45 6.59 11.77
CA PRO A 70 -14.33 5.71 11.01
C PRO A 70 -14.75 6.36 9.68
N ARG A 71 -14.92 5.54 8.64
CA ARG A 71 -15.31 6.04 7.30
C ARG A 71 -16.71 6.67 7.27
N ASN A 72 -17.62 6.20 8.12
CA ASN A 72 -18.98 6.73 8.25
C ASN A 72 -19.10 7.82 9.34
N GLY A 73 -17.99 8.23 9.98
CA GLY A 73 -17.99 9.20 11.08
C GLY A 73 -18.55 8.72 12.41
N LYS A 74 -19.03 7.47 12.50
CA LYS A 74 -19.63 6.89 13.72
C LYS A 74 -18.82 5.72 14.27
N ASN A 75 -18.72 4.62 13.50
CA ASN A 75 -18.11 3.37 13.93
C ASN A 75 -17.68 2.50 12.73
N GLY A 76 -17.18 1.29 13.01
CA GLY A 76 -16.81 0.32 11.98
C GLY A 76 -15.41 0.55 11.41
N ARG A 77 -15.24 0.41 10.10
CA ARG A 77 -13.91 0.41 9.48
C ARG A 77 -13.28 1.80 9.47
N CYS A 78 -12.08 1.91 10.03
CA CYS A 78 -11.27 3.12 10.00
C CYS A 78 -10.88 3.52 8.56
N ARG A 79 -10.80 4.81 8.26
CA ARG A 79 -10.31 5.34 6.97
C ARG A 79 -8.86 4.96 6.67
N TYR A 80 -8.08 4.74 7.73
CA TYR A 80 -6.68 4.34 7.65
C TYR A 80 -6.49 2.84 7.42
N SER A 81 -7.55 2.02 7.55
CA SER A 81 -7.48 0.60 7.21
C SER A 81 -7.27 0.44 5.70
N GLY A 82 -6.14 -0.16 5.35
CA GLY A 82 -5.70 -0.54 4.02
C GLY A 82 -5.76 -2.05 3.80
N HIS A 83 -5.01 -2.50 2.79
CA HIS A 83 -4.86 -3.90 2.39
C HIS A 83 -3.39 -4.28 2.41
N PHE A 84 -3.12 -5.57 2.57
CA PHE A 84 -1.85 -6.15 2.19
C PHE A 84 -1.83 -6.43 0.70
N TYR A 85 -0.62 -6.48 0.16
CA TYR A 85 -0.38 -6.69 -1.25
C TYR A 85 0.74 -7.69 -1.42
N GLU A 86 0.57 -8.59 -2.38
CA GLU A 86 1.57 -9.55 -2.79
C GLU A 86 1.91 -9.32 -4.27
N GLN A 87 3.16 -9.60 -4.62
CA GLN A 87 3.64 -9.48 -5.99
C GLN A 87 3.02 -10.58 -6.87
N THR A 88 2.72 -10.24 -8.12
CA THR A 88 2.32 -11.21 -9.14
C THR A 88 3.38 -11.35 -10.23
N GLU A 89 3.27 -12.40 -11.03
CA GLU A 89 4.13 -12.63 -12.21
C GLU A 89 3.87 -11.65 -13.36
N VAL A 90 2.80 -10.84 -13.28
CA VAL A 90 2.45 -9.87 -14.31
C VAL A 90 3.40 -8.68 -14.23
N LYS A 91 4.36 -8.64 -15.16
CA LYS A 91 5.39 -7.58 -15.25
C LYS A 91 5.02 -6.51 -16.28
N ARG A 92 5.48 -5.28 -16.03
CA ARG A 92 5.36 -4.13 -16.92
C ARG A 92 6.64 -3.30 -16.88
N VAL A 93 7.25 -3.09 -18.04
CA VAL A 93 8.37 -2.15 -18.16
C VAL A 93 7.83 -0.73 -18.27
N ILE A 94 8.41 0.20 -17.50
CA ILE A 94 8.18 1.63 -17.65
C ILE A 94 9.48 2.37 -17.90
N LYS A 95 9.37 3.53 -18.57
CA LYS A 95 10.46 4.47 -18.80
C LYS A 95 9.99 5.86 -18.38
N LEU A 96 10.86 6.64 -17.74
CA LEU A 96 10.68 8.08 -17.68
C LEU A 96 10.95 8.62 -19.08
N LYS A 97 10.00 9.39 -19.64
CA LYS A 97 10.30 10.14 -20.85
C LYS A 97 11.30 11.24 -20.45
N PRO A 98 12.36 11.46 -21.25
CA PRO A 98 13.24 12.61 -21.06
C PRO A 98 12.46 13.92 -21.12
#